data_AF-A0A962EEM8-F1
#
_entry.id   AF-A0A962EEM8-F1
#
_cell.length_a   1.000
_cell.length_b   1.000
_cell.length_c   1.000
_cell.angle_alpha   90.00
_cell.angle_beta   90.00
_cell.angle_gamma   90.00
#
_symmetry.space_group_name_H-M   'P 1'
#
loop_
_entity.id
_entity.type
_entity.pdbx_description
1 polymer ?
#
loop_
_entity_poly.entity_id
_entity_poly.type
_entity_poly.pdbx_seq_one_letter_code
_entity_poly.pdbx_strand_id
1 'polypeptide(L)'
;MSLRSLRAQLGLAQTLALGGVLLLLFLVLDKLIDNALYSRFDAALLDRGRAVAAIAEGADGRRNLERAWPGYSPAGHEDFYEIVDGSGQALAQSASSGDRRLLAPSPWPPSQTPMLYDLLLPDGHRGRGVVLTLGQREDIGARWLLVAAERE
;
A
#
# COMPACT_ATOMS: atom_id res chain seq x y z
N MET A 1 63.08 1.10 6.97
CA MET A 1 61.63 1.26 6.69
C MET A 1 61.13 2.44 7.50
N SER A 2 60.66 3.51 6.84
CA SER A 2 60.51 4.83 7.46
C SER A 2 59.19 4.97 8.23
N LEU A 3 59.25 5.62 9.40
CA LEU A 3 58.12 5.93 10.29
C LEU A 3 56.96 6.69 9.59
N ARG A 4 57.21 7.27 8.41
CA ARG A 4 56.21 7.97 7.59
C ARG A 4 55.22 7.01 6.91
N SER A 5 55.63 5.82 6.49
CA SER A 5 54.70 4.88 5.81
C SER A 5 53.71 4.24 6.80
N LEU A 6 54.14 4.01 8.05
CA LEU A 6 53.28 3.49 9.12
C LEU A 6 52.21 4.51 9.52
N ARG A 7 52.57 5.78 9.70
CA ARG A 7 51.59 6.84 9.99
C ARG A 7 50.59 7.04 8.85
N ALA A 8 51.03 6.95 7.60
CA ALA A 8 50.16 7.04 6.43
C ALA A 8 49.20 5.84 6.32
N GLN A 9 49.68 4.61 6.58
CA GLN A 9 48.83 3.42 6.63
C GLN A 9 47.81 3.46 7.76
N LEU A 10 48.22 3.90 8.96
CA LEU A 10 47.28 4.10 10.07
C LEU A 10 46.24 5.16 9.75
N GLY A 11 46.64 6.29 9.16
CA GLY A 11 45.71 7.34 8.75
C GLY A 11 44.71 6.83 7.71
N LEU A 12 45.17 6.10 6.70
CA LEU A 12 44.31 5.53 5.67
C LEU A 12 43.36 4.47 6.24
N ALA A 13 43.84 3.60 7.13
CA ALA A 13 42.99 2.63 7.82
C ALA A 13 41.94 3.32 8.70
N GLN A 14 42.29 4.41 9.39
CA GLN A 14 41.35 5.21 10.17
C GLN A 14 40.32 5.89 9.28
N THR A 15 40.72 6.49 8.15
CA THR A 15 39.79 7.12 7.22
C THR A 15 38.83 6.09 6.62
N LEU A 16 39.32 4.91 6.24
CA LEU A 16 38.49 3.82 5.73
C LEU A 16 37.55 3.27 6.81
N ALA A 17 38.04 3.11 8.05
CA ALA A 17 37.20 2.67 9.16
C ALA A 17 36.09 3.69 9.46
N LEU A 18 36.42 4.98 9.50
CA LEU A 18 35.45 6.05 9.73
C LEU A 18 34.45 6.13 8.57
N GLY A 19 34.91 6.06 7.33
CA GLY A 19 34.06 6.01 6.15
C GLY A 19 33.15 4.79 6.14
N GLY A 20 33.66 3.62 6.53
CA GLY A 20 32.88 2.39 6.66
C GLY A 20 31.80 2.50 7.73
N VAL A 21 32.11 3.09 8.88
CA VAL A 21 31.11 3.35 9.95
C VAL A 21 30.03 4.31 9.46
N LEU A 22 30.40 5.40 8.78
CA LEU A 22 29.44 6.36 8.22
C LEU A 22 28.56 5.72 7.14
N LEU A 23 29.14 4.91 6.25
CA LEU A 23 28.39 4.17 5.24
C LEU A 23 27.41 3.18 5.87
N LEU A 24 27.86 2.43 6.88
CA LEU A 24 26.99 1.51 7.61
C LEU A 24 25.84 2.25 8.29
N LEU A 25 26.13 3.37 8.96
CA LEU A 25 25.11 4.19 9.60
C LEU A 25 24.09 4.72 8.60
N PHE A 26 24.55 5.18 7.44
CA PHE A 26 23.68 5.64 6.36
C PHE A 26 22.74 4.52 5.90
N LEU A 27 23.25 3.32 5.62
CA LEU A 27 22.43 2.18 5.19
C LEU A 27 21.42 1.73 6.25
N VAL A 28 21.80 1.78 7.52
CA VAL A 28 20.88 1.46 8.62
C VAL A 28 19.78 2.50 8.72
N LEU A 29 20.13 3.79 8.65
CA LEU A 29 19.16 4.88 8.74
C LEU A 29 18.19 4.85 7.56
N ASP A 30 18.70 4.65 6.35
CA ASP A 30 17.94 4.48 5.12
C ASP A 30 16.87 3.38 5.26
N LYS A 31 17.28 2.18 5.71
CA LYS A 31 16.35 1.09 5.99
C LYS A 31 15.32 1.40 7.08
N LEU A 32 15.71 2.10 8.13
CA LEU A 32 14.80 2.45 9.22
C LEU A 32 13.76 3.47 8.76
N ILE A 33 14.17 4.45 7.95
CA ILE A 33 13.28 5.45 7.36
C ILE A 33 12.30 4.77 6.42
N ASP A 34 12.77 3.92 5.51
CA ASP A 34 11.91 3.18 4.58
C ASP A 34 10.86 2.37 5.34
N ASN A 35 11.27 1.57 6.32
CA ASN A 35 10.34 0.76 7.11
C ASN A 35 9.34 1.61 7.90
N ALA A 36 9.78 2.74 8.45
CA ALA A 36 8.90 3.66 9.18
C ALA A 36 7.90 4.34 8.23
N LEU A 37 8.32 4.68 7.02
CA LEU A 37 7.46 5.31 6.02
C LEU A 37 6.41 4.32 5.51
N TYR A 38 6.83 3.11 5.12
CA TYR A 38 5.93 2.07 4.65
C TYR A 38 4.94 1.62 5.71
N SER A 39 5.36 1.49 6.98
CA SER A 39 4.43 1.11 8.05
C SER A 39 3.36 2.18 8.33
N ARG A 40 3.72 3.47 8.26
CA ARG A 40 2.76 4.57 8.39
C ARG A 40 1.79 4.62 7.21
N PHE A 41 2.30 4.43 6.01
CA PHE A 41 1.48 4.35 4.80
C PHE A 41 0.48 3.19 4.90
N ASP A 42 0.95 1.99 5.25
CA ASP A 42 0.11 0.80 5.40
C ASP A 42 -0.98 1.00 6.47
N ALA A 43 -0.65 1.66 7.59
CA ALA A 43 -1.63 2.00 8.62
C ALA A 43 -2.68 3.01 8.11
N ALA A 44 -2.27 4.05 7.41
CA ALA A 44 -3.17 5.03 6.82
C ALA A 44 -4.07 4.41 5.74
N LEU A 45 -3.52 3.53 4.90
CA LEU A 45 -4.28 2.81 3.89
C LEU A 45 -5.31 1.87 4.52
N LEU A 46 -4.94 1.19 5.61
CA LEU A 46 -5.86 0.33 6.35
C LEU A 46 -7.01 1.13 6.99
N ASP A 47 -6.71 2.27 7.62
CA ASP A 47 -7.73 3.13 8.21
C ASP A 47 -8.65 3.74 7.15
N ARG A 48 -8.10 4.15 6.00
CA ARG A 48 -8.89 4.56 4.84
C ARG A 48 -9.79 3.42 4.36
N GLY A 49 -9.25 2.22 4.20
CA GLY A 49 -10.01 1.05 3.78
C GLY A 49 -11.19 0.75 4.71
N ARG A 50 -10.98 0.87 6.03
CA ARG A 50 -12.07 0.72 7.03
C ARG A 50 -13.15 1.79 6.89
N ALA A 51 -12.76 3.04 6.66
CA ALA A 51 -13.71 4.12 6.42
C ALA A 51 -14.52 3.88 5.12
N VAL A 52 -13.85 3.46 4.05
CA VAL A 52 -14.50 3.08 2.79
C VAL A 52 -15.47 1.92 3.00
N ALA A 53 -15.08 0.89 3.74
CA ALA A 53 -15.94 -0.24 4.07
C ALA A 53 -17.23 0.22 4.78
N ALA A 54 -17.10 1.07 5.80
CA ALA A 54 -18.24 1.59 6.55
C ALA A 54 -19.21 2.40 5.67
N ILE A 55 -18.69 3.20 4.73
CA ILE A 55 -19.53 3.96 3.79
C ILE A 55 -20.17 3.04 2.75
N ALA A 56 -19.42 2.06 2.24
CA ALA A 56 -19.85 1.12 1.20
C ALA A 56 -21.01 0.22 1.66
N GLU A 57 -21.13 -0.06 2.96
CA GLU A 57 -22.23 -0.85 3.52
C GLU A 57 -23.58 -0.09 3.55
N GLY A 58 -23.59 1.22 3.34
CA GLY A 58 -24.82 2.02 3.27
C GLY A 58 -25.63 1.84 1.97
N ALA A 59 -26.91 2.20 2.00
CA ALA A 59 -27.86 2.03 0.89
C ALA A 59 -27.44 2.73 -0.43
N ASP A 60 -26.61 3.79 -0.36
CA ASP A 60 -26.05 4.54 -1.49
C ASP A 60 -24.50 4.53 -1.47
N GLY A 61 -23.89 3.43 -1.01
CA GLY A 61 -22.45 3.33 -0.72
C GLY A 61 -21.54 3.96 -1.78
N ARG A 62 -21.73 3.62 -3.07
CA ARG A 62 -20.95 4.17 -4.19
C ARG A 62 -21.05 5.70 -4.30
N ARG A 63 -22.26 6.25 -4.36
CA ARG A 63 -22.47 7.71 -4.51
C ARG A 63 -21.98 8.48 -3.29
N ASN A 64 -22.07 7.87 -2.11
CA ASN A 64 -21.57 8.48 -0.87
C ASN A 64 -20.03 8.45 -0.84
N LEU A 65 -19.41 7.39 -1.36
CA LEU A 65 -17.96 7.27 -1.49
C LEU A 65 -17.37 8.31 -2.45
N GLU A 66 -17.95 8.46 -3.64
CA GLU A 66 -17.50 9.46 -4.62
C GLU A 66 -17.66 10.90 -4.11
N ARG A 67 -18.68 11.16 -3.27
CA ARG A 67 -18.87 12.47 -2.60
C ARG A 67 -17.90 12.69 -1.43
N ALA A 68 -17.62 11.65 -0.65
CA ALA A 68 -16.73 11.72 0.50
C ALA A 68 -15.25 11.78 0.09
N TRP A 69 -14.90 11.16 -1.04
CA TRP A 69 -13.52 11.04 -1.52
C TRP A 69 -13.43 11.40 -3.01
N PRO A 70 -13.07 12.65 -3.35
CA PRO A 70 -12.96 13.11 -4.74
C PRO A 70 -11.96 12.30 -5.60
N GLY A 71 -10.96 11.68 -4.96
CA GLY A 71 -9.98 10.80 -5.61
C GLY A 71 -10.59 9.57 -6.31
N TYR A 72 -11.80 9.14 -5.92
CA TYR A 72 -12.51 8.06 -6.61
C TYR A 72 -13.39 8.54 -7.78
N SER A 73 -13.47 9.86 -8.00
CA SER A 73 -14.20 10.41 -9.13
C SER A 73 -13.44 10.15 -10.45
N PRO A 74 -14.09 10.31 -11.62
CA PRO A 74 -13.43 10.13 -12.92
C PRO A 74 -12.19 11.02 -13.14
N ALA A 75 -12.10 12.14 -12.43
CA ALA A 75 -10.95 13.05 -12.50
C ALA A 75 -9.81 12.66 -11.54
N GLY A 76 -9.99 11.67 -10.67
CA GLY A 76 -8.94 11.13 -9.81
C GLY A 76 -8.19 9.99 -10.51
N HIS A 77 -6.89 9.85 -10.23
CA HIS A 77 -6.02 8.87 -10.90
C HIS A 77 -5.22 8.00 -9.91
N GLU A 78 -5.16 8.39 -8.64
CA GLU A 78 -4.23 7.82 -7.66
C GLU A 78 -4.91 6.84 -6.70
N ASP A 79 -6.24 6.92 -6.58
CA ASP A 79 -7.04 6.19 -5.60
C ASP A 79 -8.05 5.28 -6.32
N PHE A 80 -8.06 4.01 -5.94
CA PHE A 80 -8.94 3.00 -6.54
C PHE A 80 -9.64 2.16 -5.46
N TYR A 81 -10.89 1.76 -5.75
CA TYR A 81 -11.56 0.72 -4.97
C TYR A 81 -12.35 -0.24 -5.86
N GLU A 82 -12.50 -1.48 -5.40
CA GLU A 82 -13.33 -2.49 -6.04
C GLU A 82 -14.01 -3.35 -4.96
N ILE A 83 -15.30 -3.62 -5.13
CA ILE A 83 -16.07 -4.51 -4.27
C ILE A 83 -16.38 -5.74 -5.09
N VAL A 84 -16.02 -6.91 -4.59
CA VAL A 84 -16.24 -8.19 -5.25
C VAL A 84 -17.10 -9.13 -4.40
N ASP A 85 -17.76 -10.08 -5.06
CA ASP A 85 -18.51 -11.16 -4.41
C ASP A 85 -17.63 -12.37 -4.03
N GLY A 86 -18.27 -13.39 -3.46
CA GLY A 86 -17.70 -14.70 -3.10
C GLY A 86 -16.91 -15.40 -4.22
N SER A 87 -17.22 -15.09 -5.48
CA SER A 87 -16.62 -15.67 -6.68
C SER A 87 -15.51 -14.80 -7.29
N GLY A 88 -15.25 -13.62 -6.72
CA GLY A 88 -14.30 -12.64 -7.25
C GLY A 88 -14.88 -11.79 -8.40
N GLN A 89 -16.20 -11.78 -8.60
CA GLN A 89 -16.82 -10.88 -9.56
C GLN A 89 -17.07 -9.50 -8.95
N ALA A 90 -16.71 -8.44 -9.69
CA ALA A 90 -16.93 -7.07 -9.26
C ALA A 90 -18.43 -6.74 -9.20
N LEU A 91 -18.87 -6.32 -8.03
CA LEU A 91 -20.19 -5.76 -7.75
C LEU A 91 -20.19 -4.24 -7.92
N ALA A 92 -19.07 -3.58 -7.59
CA ALA A 92 -18.89 -2.15 -7.76
C ALA A 92 -17.40 -1.80 -7.89
N GLN A 93 -17.09 -0.72 -8.59
CA GLN A 93 -15.72 -0.20 -8.71
C GLN A 93 -15.73 1.34 -8.72
N SER A 94 -14.62 1.94 -8.31
CA SER A 94 -14.39 3.39 -8.42
C SER A 94 -14.46 3.85 -9.88
N ALA A 95 -14.94 5.08 -10.10
CA ALA A 95 -15.00 5.64 -11.45
C ALA A 95 -13.61 5.94 -12.03
N SER A 96 -12.63 6.25 -11.17
CA SER A 96 -11.21 6.39 -11.53
C SER A 96 -10.62 5.11 -12.15
N SER A 97 -11.15 3.93 -11.82
CA SER A 97 -10.68 2.64 -12.35
C SER A 97 -10.95 2.44 -13.84
N GLY A 98 -11.87 3.22 -14.44
CA GLY A 98 -12.33 2.99 -15.82
C GLY A 98 -12.83 1.55 -16.01
N ASP A 99 -12.36 0.87 -17.04
CA ASP A 99 -12.66 -0.56 -17.34
C ASP A 99 -11.63 -1.54 -16.75
N ARG A 100 -10.62 -1.05 -16.02
CA ARG A 100 -9.54 -1.88 -15.48
C ARG A 100 -9.84 -2.29 -14.05
N ARG A 101 -9.70 -3.58 -13.76
CA ARG A 101 -9.91 -4.15 -12.42
C ARG A 101 -8.63 -4.16 -11.58
N LEU A 102 -8.80 -4.09 -10.28
CA LEU A 102 -7.74 -4.36 -9.33
C LEU A 102 -7.49 -5.86 -9.29
N LEU A 103 -6.22 -6.26 -9.41
CA LEU A 103 -5.84 -7.65 -9.23
C LEU A 103 -6.03 -8.01 -7.76
N ALA A 104 -6.93 -8.95 -7.50
CA ALA A 104 -7.14 -9.50 -6.18
C ALA A 104 -5.96 -10.38 -5.75
N PRO A 105 -5.61 -10.42 -4.45
CA PRO A 105 -4.68 -11.41 -3.94
C PRO A 105 -5.28 -12.81 -4.04
N SER A 106 -4.44 -13.78 -4.37
CA SER A 106 -4.77 -15.21 -4.33
C SER A 106 -3.78 -15.91 -3.40
N PRO A 107 -4.25 -16.61 -2.34
CA PRO A 107 -5.64 -16.81 -1.95
C PRO A 107 -6.30 -15.56 -1.35
N TRP A 108 -7.65 -15.51 -1.37
CA TRP A 108 -8.42 -14.50 -0.64
C TRP A 108 -8.13 -14.58 0.88
N PRO A 109 -8.09 -13.45 1.59
CA PRO A 109 -7.87 -13.47 3.03
C PRO A 109 -9.06 -14.10 3.76
N PRO A 110 -8.82 -14.77 4.90
CA PRO A 110 -9.87 -15.31 5.74
C PRO A 110 -10.82 -14.19 6.20
N SER A 111 -12.09 -14.53 6.39
CA SER A 111 -13.09 -13.58 6.90
C SER A 111 -12.58 -12.97 8.21
N GLN A 112 -12.63 -11.63 8.33
CA GLN A 112 -12.24 -10.80 9.48
C GLN A 112 -10.78 -10.31 9.55
N THR A 113 -9.87 -10.75 8.69
CA THR A 113 -8.48 -10.25 8.71
C THR A 113 -8.17 -9.39 7.49
N PRO A 114 -7.85 -8.10 7.66
CA PRO A 114 -7.35 -7.27 6.58
C PRO A 114 -6.03 -7.81 6.04
N MET A 115 -5.85 -7.78 4.71
CA MET A 115 -4.60 -8.20 4.07
C MET A 115 -4.06 -7.08 3.19
N LEU A 116 -2.85 -6.62 3.51
CA LEU A 116 -2.08 -5.70 2.67
C LEU A 116 -1.31 -6.49 1.62
N TYR A 117 -1.26 -5.97 0.39
CA TYR A 117 -0.57 -6.62 -0.71
C TYR A 117 -0.06 -5.59 -1.72
N ASP A 118 1.03 -5.92 -2.42
CA ASP A 118 1.53 -5.10 -3.52
C ASP A 118 0.79 -5.45 -4.81
N LEU A 119 0.46 -4.44 -5.61
CA LEU A 119 -0.18 -4.62 -6.91
C LEU A 119 0.32 -3.60 -7.92
N LEU A 120 0.07 -3.89 -9.19
CA LEU A 120 0.14 -2.86 -10.24
C LEU A 120 -1.24 -2.23 -10.36
N LEU A 121 -1.26 -0.91 -10.31
CA LEU A 121 -2.48 -0.13 -10.45
C LEU A 121 -2.96 -0.10 -11.92
N PRO A 122 -4.23 0.27 -12.14
CA PRO A 122 -4.79 0.47 -13.48
C PRO A 122 -4.03 1.47 -14.36
N ASP A 123 -3.20 2.35 -13.81
CA ASP A 123 -2.36 3.28 -14.57
C ASP A 123 -0.98 2.69 -14.95
N GLY A 124 -0.60 1.55 -14.37
CA GLY A 124 0.70 0.89 -14.56
C GLY A 124 1.71 1.18 -13.44
N HIS A 125 1.36 2.02 -12.48
CA HIS A 125 2.21 2.35 -11.33
C HIS A 125 2.19 1.24 -10.29
N ARG A 126 3.24 1.21 -9.45
CA ARG A 126 3.28 0.31 -8.30
C ARG A 126 2.39 0.88 -7.22
N GLY A 127 1.41 0.10 -6.80
CA GLY A 127 0.51 0.46 -5.73
C GLY A 127 0.61 -0.49 -4.57
N ARG A 128 -0.05 -0.09 -3.50
CA ARG A 128 -0.30 -0.91 -2.33
C ARG A 128 -1.80 -1.02 -2.14
N GLY A 129 -2.27 -2.24 -1.96
CA GLY A 129 -3.66 -2.58 -1.79
C GLY A 129 -3.93 -3.12 -0.40
N VAL A 130 -5.15 -2.92 0.07
CA VAL A 130 -5.70 -3.60 1.23
C VAL A 130 -6.99 -4.28 0.84
N VAL A 131 -7.13 -5.55 1.24
CA VAL A 131 -8.38 -6.29 1.13
C VAL A 131 -9.03 -6.37 2.49
N LEU A 132 -10.32 -6.03 2.54
CA LEU A 132 -11.18 -6.04 3.70
C LEU A 132 -12.41 -6.88 3.41
N THR A 133 -12.96 -7.52 4.44
CA THR A 133 -14.23 -8.24 4.32
C THR A 133 -15.39 -7.31 4.64
N LEU A 134 -16.40 -7.28 3.79
CA LEU A 134 -17.67 -6.59 4.06
C LEU A 134 -18.68 -7.58 4.65
N GLY A 135 -19.68 -7.07 5.36
CA GLY A 135 -20.78 -7.86 5.91
C GLY A 135 -21.46 -8.72 4.84
N GLN A 136 -21.81 -9.96 5.21
CA GLN A 136 -22.58 -10.85 4.35
C GLN A 136 -23.96 -10.26 4.10
N ARG A 137 -24.41 -10.30 2.85
CA ARG A 137 -25.78 -9.97 2.47
C ARG A 137 -26.47 -11.27 2.07
N GLU A 138 -27.67 -11.54 2.59
CA GLU A 138 -28.38 -12.82 2.39
C GLU A 138 -28.47 -13.22 0.91
N ASP A 139 -28.57 -12.25 0.00
CA ASP A 139 -28.71 -12.49 -1.45
C ASP A 139 -27.38 -12.72 -2.20
N ILE A 140 -26.23 -12.28 -1.67
CA ILE A 140 -24.94 -12.18 -2.40
C ILE A 140 -23.81 -12.96 -1.70
N GLY A 141 -23.99 -13.29 -0.41
CA GLY A 141 -22.98 -13.99 0.39
C GLY A 141 -21.83 -13.09 0.83
N ALA A 142 -20.64 -13.69 0.97
CA ALA A 142 -19.41 -12.98 1.36
C ALA A 142 -18.99 -11.97 0.28
N ARG A 143 -18.50 -10.82 0.73
CA ARG A 143 -18.02 -9.75 -0.14
C ARG A 143 -16.69 -9.24 0.37
N TRP A 144 -15.80 -8.90 -0.56
CA TRP A 144 -14.53 -8.26 -0.24
C TRP A 144 -14.47 -6.87 -0.85
N LEU A 145 -13.87 -5.95 -0.12
CA LEU A 145 -13.51 -4.63 -0.57
C LEU A 145 -11.99 -4.60 -0.78
N LEU A 146 -11.58 -4.22 -1.98
CA LEU A 146 -10.21 -3.92 -2.35
C LEU A 146 -10.09 -2.40 -2.38
N VAL A 147 -9.10 -1.84 -1.70
CA VAL A 147 -8.74 -0.43 -1.80
C VAL A 147 -7.26 -0.36 -2.13
N ALA A 148 -6.90 0.44 -3.14
CA ALA A 148 -5.54 0.59 -3.57
C ALA A 148 -5.18 2.07 -3.75
N ALA A 149 -3.92 2.38 -3.48
CA ALA A 149 -3.32 3.70 -3.68
C ALA A 149 -1.92 3.55 -4.25
N GLU A 150 -1.46 4.58 -4.96
CA GLU A 150 -0.10 4.63 -5.50
C GLU A 150 0.95 4.64 -4.38
N ARG A 151 2.10 4.01 -4.67
CA ARG A 151 3.27 4.00 -3.80
C ARG A 151 4.45 4.60 -4.57
N GLU A 152 4.78 5.85 -4.24
CA GLU A 152 5.99 6.56 -4.72
C GLU A 152 7.28 5.99 -4.10
#